data_AF-A0A3D4BAK3-F1
#
_entry.id   AF-A0A3D4BAK3-F1
#
_cell.length_a   1.000
_cell.length_b   1.000
_cell.length_c   1.000
_cell.angle_alpha   90.00
_cell.angle_beta   90.00
_cell.angle_gamma   90.00
#
_symmetry.space_group_name_H-M   'P 1'
#
loop_
_entity.id
_entity.type
_entity.pdbx_description
1 polymer ?
#
loop_
_entity_poly.entity_id
_entity_poly.type
_entity_poly.pdbx_seq_one_letter_code
_entity_poly.pdbx_strand_id
1 'polypeptide(L)'
;MPMIEKISEHLYRFQDTCNVYVVKDGTHAVLIDFGSGRILDHLGDLGITTVDWILHTHHHRDQCQGDALANERHIPIAVPAYEQPYFEEVEVFWGSRQIYDIYDVRQTFFTLAESVRTDRVLEDYETFVWGP
;
A
#
# COMPACT_ATOMS: atom_id res chain seq x y z
N MET A 1 -8.53 4.90 19.93
CA MET A 1 -7.11 4.93 19.55
C MET A 1 -6.90 3.75 18.61
N PRO A 2 -6.33 3.94 17.41
CA PRO A 2 -5.99 2.79 16.58
C PRO A 2 -4.99 1.93 17.35
N MET A 3 -5.22 0.62 17.37
CA MET A 3 -4.48 -0.34 18.18
C MET A 3 -3.78 -1.32 17.24
N ILE A 4 -2.46 -1.48 17.43
CA ILE A 4 -1.75 -2.58 16.79
C ILE A 4 -2.11 -3.87 17.54
N GLU A 5 -2.64 -4.84 16.81
CA GLU A 5 -2.90 -6.19 17.31
C GLU A 5 -1.78 -7.13 16.86
N LYS A 6 -1.21 -7.90 17.79
CA LYS A 6 -0.27 -8.97 17.46
C LYS A 6 -1.03 -10.22 17.04
N ILE A 7 -0.80 -10.71 15.82
CA ILE A 7 -1.39 -11.95 15.30
C ILE A 7 -0.45 -13.14 15.54
N SER A 8 0.83 -12.97 15.26
CA SER A 8 1.88 -13.97 15.51
C SER A 8 3.17 -13.29 15.98
N GLU A 9 4.24 -14.05 16.17
CA GLU A 9 5.55 -13.50 16.56
C GLU A 9 6.05 -12.41 15.60
N HIS A 10 5.79 -12.57 14.30
CA HIS A 10 6.31 -11.72 13.23
C HIS A 10 5.20 -11.02 12.42
N LEU A 11 3.93 -11.15 12.82
CA LEU A 11 2.79 -10.59 12.10
C LEU A 11 1.90 -9.77 13.02
N TYR A 12 1.64 -8.53 12.62
CA TYR A 12 0.79 -7.59 13.33
C TYR A 12 -0.24 -6.98 12.37
N ARG A 13 -1.37 -6.54 12.92
CA ARG A 13 -2.41 -5.81 12.19
C ARG A 13 -2.64 -4.45 12.82
N PHE A 14 -2.66 -3.43 11.99
CA PHE A 14 -3.04 -2.08 12.35
C PHE A 14 -4.34 -1.72 11.66
N GLN A 15 -5.33 -1.28 12.43
CA GLN A 15 -6.62 -0.84 11.89
C GLN A 15 -6.54 0.64 11.51
N ASP A 16 -6.70 0.92 10.22
CA ASP A 16 -6.72 2.23 9.61
C ASP A 16 -7.92 2.34 8.66
N THR A 17 -7.82 3.10 7.56
CA THR A 17 -8.79 3.07 6.45
C THR A 17 -8.93 1.69 5.81
N CYS A 18 -7.87 0.89 5.87
CA CYS A 18 -7.88 -0.55 5.67
C CYS A 18 -7.15 -1.25 6.85
N ASN A 19 -7.09 -2.58 6.84
CA ASN A 19 -6.15 -3.28 7.72
C ASN A 19 -4.77 -3.25 7.08
N VAL A 20 -3.83 -2.57 7.72
CA VAL A 20 -2.41 -2.63 7.33
C VAL A 20 -1.76 -3.77 8.10
N TYR A 21 -1.08 -4.67 7.41
CA TYR A 21 -0.33 -5.75 8.06
C TYR A 21 1.15 -5.41 8.11
N VAL A 22 1.78 -5.71 9.24
CA VAL A 22 3.22 -5.55 9.44
C VAL A 22 3.84 -6.93 9.54
N VAL A 23 4.69 -7.28 8.57
CA VAL A 23 5.56 -8.45 8.64
C VAL A 23 6.91 -7.97 9.16
N LYS A 24 7.36 -8.51 10.29
CA LYS A 24 8.51 -8.00 11.05
C LYS A 24 9.68 -8.98 11.06
N ASP A 25 10.87 -8.51 10.71
CA ASP A 25 12.14 -9.21 10.89
C ASP A 25 13.14 -8.29 11.60
N GLY A 26 13.55 -8.63 12.82
CA GLY A 26 14.42 -7.77 13.62
C GLY A 26 13.84 -6.35 13.78
N THR A 27 14.57 -5.35 13.28
CA THR A 27 14.19 -3.92 13.25
C THR A 27 13.62 -3.48 11.91
N HIS A 28 13.44 -4.41 10.97
CA HIS A 28 12.94 -4.20 9.63
C HIS A 28 11.50 -4.70 9.49
N ALA A 29 10.77 -4.13 8.52
CA ALA A 29 9.43 -4.57 8.20
C ALA A 29 9.07 -4.43 6.73
N VAL A 30 8.18 -5.31 6.29
CA VAL A 30 7.34 -5.12 5.10
C VAL A 30 5.92 -4.82 5.55
N LEU A 31 5.30 -3.85 4.90
CA LEU A 31 3.89 -3.50 5.10
C LEU A 31 3.07 -4.08 3.95
N ILE A 32 1.90 -4.64 4.28
CA ILE A 32 0.89 -5.04 3.30
C ILE A 32 -0.24 -4.04 3.35
N ASP A 33 -0.49 -3.40 2.21
CA ASP A 33 -1.20 -2.13 2.07
C ASP A 33 -0.60 -1.03 2.97
N PHE A 34 -1.14 0.19 2.92
CA PHE A 34 -0.59 1.32 3.68
C PHE A 34 -1.62 2.21 4.36
N GLY A 35 -2.90 2.06 4.00
CA GLY A 35 -3.99 2.83 4.59
C GLY A 35 -3.77 4.32 4.41
N SER A 36 -3.88 5.07 5.51
CA SER A 36 -3.56 6.50 5.58
C SER A 36 -2.09 6.80 5.84
N GLY A 37 -1.25 5.77 6.01
CA GLY A 37 0.16 5.89 6.38
C GLY A 37 0.41 6.08 7.89
N ARG A 38 -0.66 6.11 8.71
CA ARG A 38 -0.56 6.30 10.16
C ARG A 38 0.17 5.19 10.90
N ILE A 39 0.34 4.02 10.28
CA ILE A 39 1.16 2.94 10.82
C ILE A 39 2.58 3.42 11.15
N LEU A 40 3.13 4.38 10.40
CA LEU A 40 4.48 4.90 10.61
C LEU A 40 4.67 5.53 12.01
N ASP A 41 3.61 6.05 12.62
CA ASP A 41 3.66 6.63 13.97
C ASP A 41 3.77 5.56 15.07
N HIS A 42 3.52 4.29 14.72
CA HIS A 42 3.41 3.18 15.66
C HIS A 42 4.48 2.09 15.47
N LEU A 43 5.29 2.16 14.41
CA LEU A 43 6.35 1.17 14.14
C LEU A 43 7.40 1.11 15.25
N GLY A 44 7.69 2.25 15.89
CA GLY A 44 8.62 2.33 17.02
C GLY A 44 8.19 1.48 18.22
N ASP A 45 6.89 1.37 18.48
CA ASP A 45 6.34 0.53 19.56
C ASP A 45 6.61 -0.97 19.33
N LEU A 46 6.84 -1.35 18.06
CA LEU A 46 7.22 -2.70 17.66
C LEU A 46 8.73 -2.89 17.57
N GLY A 47 9.54 -1.86 17.86
CA GLY A 47 10.99 -1.88 17.68
C GLY A 47 11.42 -1.89 16.20
N ILE A 48 10.54 -1.47 15.28
CA ILE A 48 10.85 -1.34 13.86
C ILE A 48 11.41 0.06 13.61
N THR A 49 12.56 0.12 12.93
CA THR A 49 13.23 1.36 12.55
C THR A 49 13.21 1.60 11.05
N THR A 50 13.00 0.53 10.27
CA THR A 50 13.09 0.57 8.80
C THR A 50 11.90 -0.16 8.19
N VAL A 51 11.22 0.49 7.25
CA VAL A 51 10.27 -0.17 6.35
C VAL A 51 11.00 -0.40 5.03
N ASP A 52 11.20 -1.66 4.68
CA ASP A 52 11.92 -2.01 3.45
C ASP A 52 11.00 -1.92 2.23
N TRP A 53 9.73 -2.34 2.37
CA TRP A 53 8.73 -2.27 1.31
C TRP A 53 7.32 -2.06 1.85
N ILE A 54 6.52 -1.36 1.06
CA ILE A 54 5.05 -1.41 1.07
C ILE A 54 4.63 -2.24 -0.13
N LEU A 55 3.86 -3.30 0.10
CA LEU A 55 3.28 -4.12 -0.96
C LEU A 55 1.78 -3.88 -1.01
N HIS A 56 1.27 -3.40 -2.13
CA HIS A 56 -0.17 -3.22 -2.31
C HIS A 56 -0.83 -4.44 -2.90
N THR A 57 -2.02 -4.76 -2.38
CA THR A 57 -2.85 -5.82 -2.93
C THR A 57 -3.65 -5.35 -4.14
N HIS A 58 -4.09 -4.09 -4.17
CA HIS A 58 -4.71 -3.42 -5.31
C HIS A 58 -4.66 -1.88 -5.15
N HIS A 59 -5.25 -1.14 -6.08
CA HIS A 59 -5.11 0.32 -6.18
C HIS A 59 -6.14 1.15 -5.40
N HIS A 60 -7.03 0.52 -4.62
CA HIS A 60 -8.09 1.29 -3.99
C HIS A 60 -7.52 2.21 -2.91
N ARG A 61 -8.05 3.44 -2.88
CA ARG A 61 -7.56 4.57 -2.10
C ARG A 61 -7.57 4.30 -0.61
N ASP A 62 -8.48 3.48 -0.10
CA ASP A 62 -8.45 3.07 1.30
C ASP A 62 -7.19 2.28 1.67
N GLN A 63 -6.52 1.66 0.70
CA GLN A 63 -5.26 0.93 0.86
C GLN A 63 -4.02 1.77 0.62
N CYS A 64 -4.08 2.78 -0.26
CA CYS A 64 -2.88 3.48 -0.74
C CYS A 64 -2.92 5.01 -0.60
N GLN A 65 -3.96 5.61 0.01
CA GLN A 65 -4.03 7.08 0.17
C GLN A 65 -2.86 7.68 0.98
N GLY A 66 -2.16 6.88 1.79
CA GLY A 66 -0.94 7.28 2.47
C GLY A 66 0.30 7.36 1.58
N ASP A 67 0.27 6.86 0.35
CA ASP A 67 1.48 6.62 -0.46
C ASP A 67 2.25 7.88 -0.82
N ALA A 68 1.60 9.04 -0.90
CA ALA A 68 2.30 10.32 -1.04
C ALA A 68 3.28 10.58 0.12
N LEU A 69 2.92 10.18 1.35
CA LEU A 69 3.80 10.24 2.52
C LEU A 69 4.94 9.21 2.42
N ALA A 70 4.66 8.00 1.91
CA ALA A 70 5.70 7.00 1.67
C ALA A 70 6.73 7.50 0.63
N ASN A 71 6.25 8.12 -0.45
CA ASN A 71 7.08 8.77 -1.46
C ASN A 71 7.94 9.90 -0.87
N GLU A 72 7.36 10.79 -0.05
CA GLU A 72 8.10 11.86 0.66
C GLU A 72 9.21 11.29 1.55
N ARG A 73 8.92 10.17 2.23
CA ARG A 73 9.86 9.48 3.13
C ARG A 73 10.77 8.48 2.42
N HIS A 74 10.68 8.37 1.10
CA HIS A 74 11.48 7.45 0.29
C HIS A 74 11.34 5.97 0.73
N ILE A 75 10.13 5.58 1.17
CA ILE A 75 9.80 4.19 1.47
C ILE A 75 9.42 3.49 0.15
N PRO A 76 10.07 2.38 -0.22
CA PRO A 76 9.80 1.70 -1.48
C PRO A 76 8.38 1.13 -1.56
N ILE A 77 7.70 1.36 -2.69
CA ILE A 77 6.36 0.84 -2.97
C ILE A 77 6.43 -0.20 -4.09
N ALA A 78 5.85 -1.38 -3.87
CA ALA A 78 5.63 -2.37 -4.91
C ALA A 78 4.14 -2.61 -5.15
N VAL A 79 3.75 -2.69 -6.43
CA VAL A 79 2.35 -2.81 -6.84
C VAL A 79 2.17 -3.93 -7.87
N PRO A 80 0.96 -4.51 -8.02
CA PRO A 80 0.68 -5.47 -9.08
C PRO A 80 0.81 -4.82 -10.47
N ALA A 81 1.36 -5.55 -11.44
CA ALA A 81 1.60 -5.05 -12.81
C ALA A 81 0.36 -4.46 -13.49
N TYR A 82 -0.78 -5.14 -13.36
CA TYR A 82 -2.04 -4.69 -13.95
C TYR A 82 -2.66 -3.47 -13.24
N GLU A 83 -2.16 -3.14 -12.04
CA GLU A 83 -2.67 -2.05 -11.21
C GLU A 83 -1.77 -0.79 -11.29
N GLN A 84 -0.53 -0.90 -11.79
CA GLN A 84 0.44 0.19 -11.83
C GLN A 84 -0.09 1.52 -12.39
N PRO A 85 -0.87 1.56 -13.50
CA PRO A 85 -1.37 2.84 -14.02
C PRO A 85 -2.31 3.57 -13.04
N TYR A 86 -2.97 2.86 -12.13
CA TYR A 86 -3.80 3.47 -11.09
C TYR A 86 -3.00 4.07 -9.92
N PHE A 87 -1.67 3.93 -9.95
CA PHE A 87 -0.73 4.61 -9.05
C PHE A 87 0.05 5.70 -9.79
N GLU A 88 0.66 5.38 -10.94
CA GLU A 88 1.61 6.27 -11.63
C GLU A 88 1.01 7.15 -12.72
N GLU A 89 -0.22 6.85 -13.16
CA GLU A 89 -0.91 7.57 -14.25
C GLU A 89 -2.35 7.97 -13.86
N VAL A 90 -2.56 8.34 -12.60
CA VAL A 90 -3.86 8.63 -11.99
C VAL A 90 -4.58 9.76 -12.72
N GLU A 91 -3.86 10.80 -13.14
CA GLU A 91 -4.44 11.92 -13.87
C GLU A 91 -4.89 11.50 -15.27
N VAL A 92 -4.14 10.62 -15.95
CA VAL A 92 -4.52 10.05 -17.25
C VAL A 92 -5.76 9.18 -17.09
N PHE A 93 -5.80 8.36 -16.03
CA PHE A 93 -6.95 7.56 -15.68
C PHE A 93 -8.21 8.41 -15.47
N TRP A 94 -8.15 9.45 -14.64
CA TRP A 94 -9.30 10.33 -14.41
C TRP A 94 -9.69 11.14 -15.66
N GLY A 95 -8.72 11.57 -16.46
CA GLY A 95 -8.96 12.28 -17.72
C GLY A 95 -9.61 11.43 -18.81
N SER A 96 -9.42 10.11 -18.76
CA SER A 96 -9.91 9.16 -19.77
C SER A 96 -11.16 8.38 -19.35
N ARG A 97 -11.57 8.50 -18.08
CA ARG A 97 -12.62 7.68 -17.50
C ARG A 97 -13.98 7.91 -18.16
N GLN A 98 -14.65 6.82 -18.56
CA GLN A 98 -16.05 6.85 -18.94
C GLN A 98 -16.93 7.17 -17.71
N ILE A 99 -17.78 8.19 -17.82
CA ILE A 99 -18.68 8.66 -16.74
C ILE A 99 -20.17 8.42 -17.03
N TYR A 100 -20.52 8.02 -18.25
CA TYR A 100 -21.88 7.68 -18.68
C TYR A 100 -22.00 6.19 -18.99
N ASP A 101 -23.19 5.62 -18.78
CA ASP A 101 -23.53 4.23 -19.17
C ASP A 101 -22.48 3.19 -18.72
N ILE A 102 -22.04 3.30 -17.47
CA ILE A 102 -21.08 2.36 -16.87
C ILE A 102 -21.84 1.13 -16.39
N TYR A 103 -21.77 0.07 -17.19
CA TYR A 103 -22.30 -1.26 -16.87
C TYR A 103 -21.20 -2.28 -16.56
N ASP A 104 -20.04 -1.81 -16.13
CA ASP A 104 -19.07 -2.64 -15.43
C ASP A 104 -19.18 -2.37 -13.92
N VAL A 105 -18.99 -3.41 -13.11
CA VAL A 105 -19.08 -3.33 -11.64
C VAL A 105 -17.72 -3.03 -11.01
N ARG A 106 -16.76 -2.50 -11.79
CA ARG A 106 -15.41 -2.25 -11.30
C ARG A 106 -15.41 -1.03 -10.39
N GLN A 107 -14.76 -1.16 -9.24
CA GLN A 107 -14.73 -0.15 -8.21
C GLN A 107 -13.58 0.84 -8.38
N THR A 108 -13.18 1.12 -9.63
CA THR A 108 -12.08 2.04 -9.93
C THR A 108 -12.40 3.50 -9.55
N PHE A 109 -13.61 3.81 -9.06
CA PHE A 109 -13.89 5.13 -8.45
C PHE A 109 -13.11 5.36 -7.14
N PHE A 110 -12.58 4.28 -6.57
CA PHE A 110 -11.69 4.35 -5.43
C PHE A 110 -10.23 4.54 -5.82
N THR A 111 -9.85 4.84 -7.07
CA THR A 111 -8.45 5.20 -7.37
C THR A 111 -7.99 6.44 -6.59
N LEU A 112 -6.68 6.57 -6.40
CA LEU A 112 -6.03 7.77 -5.86
C LEU A 112 -6.46 9.03 -6.62
N ALA A 113 -6.30 10.20 -5.99
CA ALA A 113 -6.62 11.48 -6.62
C ALA A 113 -5.43 12.07 -7.41
N GLU A 114 -4.22 11.75 -6.99
CA GLU A 114 -2.96 12.21 -7.56
C GLU A 114 -2.00 11.02 -7.67
N SER A 115 -1.12 11.08 -8.66
CA SER A 115 -0.15 10.01 -8.88
C SER A 115 0.93 9.93 -7.81
N VAL A 116 1.34 8.70 -7.55
CA VAL A 116 2.47 8.36 -6.68
C VAL A 116 3.47 7.52 -7.48
N ARG A 117 4.75 7.66 -7.17
CA ARG A 117 5.82 6.83 -7.74
C ARG A 117 5.78 5.44 -7.11
N THR A 118 5.94 4.42 -7.95
CA THR A 118 6.19 3.03 -7.52
C THR A 118 7.63 2.65 -7.81
N ASP A 119 8.21 1.78 -6.99
CA ASP A 119 9.63 1.39 -7.08
C ASP A 119 9.79 -0.02 -7.66
N ARG A 120 8.73 -0.84 -7.62
CA ARG A 120 8.71 -2.18 -8.21
C ARG A 120 7.33 -2.59 -8.69
N VAL A 121 7.30 -3.24 -9.84
CA VAL A 121 6.13 -3.96 -10.34
C VAL A 121 6.23 -5.43 -9.96
N LEU A 122 5.12 -6.02 -9.53
CA LEU A 122 4.96 -7.43 -9.20
C LEU A 122 4.12 -8.12 -10.28
N GLU A 123 4.69 -9.13 -10.93
CA GLU A 123 3.99 -9.89 -11.96
C GLU A 123 3.03 -10.91 -11.36
N ASP A 124 2.04 -11.33 -12.14
CA ASP A 124 1.07 -12.33 -11.70
C ASP A 124 1.77 -13.66 -11.36
N TYR A 125 1.39 -14.25 -10.23
CA TYR A 125 2.03 -15.43 -9.62
C TYR A 125 3.52 -15.29 -9.26
N GLU A 126 4.09 -14.09 -9.26
CA GLU A 126 5.47 -13.89 -8.81
C GLU A 126 5.60 -14.16 -7.30
N THR A 127 6.76 -14.68 -6.89
CA THR A 127 7.14 -14.78 -5.49
C THR A 127 7.99 -13.58 -5.08
N PHE A 128 7.48 -12.78 -4.14
CA PHE A 128 8.26 -11.72 -3.52
C PHE A 128 9.09 -12.27 -2.35
N VAL A 129 10.41 -12.19 -2.46
CA VAL A 129 11.34 -12.66 -1.42
C VAL A 129 11.87 -11.46 -0.64
N TRP A 130 11.76 -11.51 0.68
CA TRP A 130 12.27 -10.51 1.62
C TRP A 130 12.72 -11.18 2.92
N GLY A 131 13.75 -10.61 3.54
CA GLY A 131 14.46 -11.24 4.66
C GLY A 131 15.54 -12.24 4.19
N PRO A 132 16.28 -12.86 5.13
CA PRO A 132 17.31 -13.85 4.84
C PRO A 132 16.76 -15.18 4.30
#